data_AF-A0A2D7FBA5-F1
#
_entry.id   AF-A0A2D7FBA5-F1
#
_cell.length_a   1.000
_cell.length_b   1.000
_cell.length_c   1.000
_cell.angle_alpha   90.00
_cell.angle_beta   90.00
_cell.angle_gamma   90.00
#
_symmetry.space_group_name_H-M   'P 1'
#
loop_
_entity.id
_entity.type
_entity.pdbx_description
1 polymer ?
#
loop_
_entity_poly.entity_id
_entity_poly.type
_entity_poly.pdbx_seq_one_letter_code
_entity_poly.pdbx_strand_id
1 'polypeptide(L)'
;MRFDAVCHGHFKCNRQRLLDDPIVWVHTRDLYQQPGIAETVDMKHIRKHYYSSEESVNSTRVVAIGPELAFNEPFGRETLP
;
A
#
# COMPACT_ATOMS: atom_id res chain seq x y z
N MET A 1 -0.03 4.55 -0.20
CA MET A 1 -1.17 3.68 0.19
C MET A 1 -1.37 2.45 -0.71
N ARG A 2 -1.45 2.55 -2.05
CA ARG A 2 -1.77 1.40 -2.93
C ARG A 2 -0.57 0.56 -3.40
N PHE A 3 0.64 1.12 -3.34
CA PHE A 3 1.80 0.56 -4.02
C PHE A 3 2.15 -0.86 -3.56
N ASP A 4 2.40 -1.08 -2.26
CA ASP A 4 2.80 -2.40 -1.74
C ASP A 4 1.68 -3.44 -1.80
N ALA A 5 0.42 -3.02 -1.65
CA ALA A 5 -0.75 -3.90 -1.70
C ALA A 5 -1.12 -4.34 -3.12
N VAL A 6 -0.80 -3.53 -4.14
CA VAL A 6 -1.24 -3.73 -5.52
C VAL A 6 -0.08 -3.56 -6.48
N CYS A 7 0.42 -2.33 -6.68
CA CYS A 7 1.32 -2.00 -7.79
C CYS A 7 2.58 -2.86 -7.81
N HIS A 8 3.17 -3.11 -6.64
CA HIS A 8 4.39 -3.89 -6.50
C HIS A 8 4.24 -5.31 -7.12
N GLY A 9 3.12 -5.98 -6.84
CA GLY A 9 2.83 -7.32 -7.36
C GLY A 9 2.10 -7.29 -8.70
N HIS A 10 0.88 -6.76 -8.71
CA HIS A 10 -0.06 -6.78 -9.85
C HIS A 10 0.54 -6.13 -11.11
N PHE A 11 1.17 -4.96 -10.96
CA PHE A 11 1.83 -4.25 -12.06
C PHE A 11 3.31 -4.59 -12.23
N LYS A 12 3.86 -5.52 -11.44
CA LYS A 12 5.27 -5.93 -11.50
C LYS A 12 6.24 -4.77 -11.24
N CYS A 13 5.83 -3.75 -10.49
CA CYS A 13 6.71 -2.68 -10.01
C CYS A 13 7.56 -3.17 -8.82
N ASN A 14 8.30 -4.26 -9.00
CA ASN A 14 8.79 -5.10 -7.91
C ASN A 14 10.28 -4.92 -7.56
N ARG A 15 10.88 -3.77 -7.89
CA ARG A 15 12.28 -3.48 -7.51
C ARG A 15 12.45 -3.33 -5.99
N GLN A 16 11.53 -2.61 -5.35
CA GLN A 16 11.57 -2.29 -3.93
C GLN A 16 10.16 -1.89 -3.46
N ARG A 17 9.74 -2.33 -2.28
CA ARG A 17 8.48 -1.91 -1.64
C ARG A 17 8.66 -0.56 -0.93
N LEU A 18 7.57 0.17 -0.73
CA LEU A 18 7.61 1.39 0.08
C LEU A 18 7.97 1.07 1.54
N LEU A 19 7.46 -0.05 2.08
CA LEU A 19 7.76 -0.48 3.44
C LEU A 19 9.24 -0.83 3.68
N ASP A 20 10.01 -1.10 2.62
CA ASP A 20 11.45 -1.38 2.70
C ASP A 20 12.30 -0.09 2.66
N ASP A 21 11.70 1.07 2.36
CA ASP A 21 12.35 2.37 2.38
C ASP A 21 11.90 3.17 3.61
N PRO A 22 12.76 3.37 4.63
CA PRO A 22 12.36 4.03 5.87
C PRO A 22 11.84 5.45 5.69
N ILE A 23 12.42 6.22 4.75
CA ILE A 23 12.05 7.62 4.52
C ILE A 23 10.67 7.67 3.88
N VAL A 24 10.46 6.88 2.83
CA VAL A 24 9.19 6.84 2.11
C VAL A 24 8.09 6.19 2.96
N TRP A 25 8.40 5.18 3.75
CA TRP A 25 7.44 4.54 4.65
C TRP A 25 7.00 5.47 5.79
N VAL A 26 7.93 6.20 6.41
CA VAL A 26 7.58 7.22 7.42
C VAL A 26 6.68 8.27 6.79
N HIS A 27 7.01 8.78 5.62
CA HIS A 27 6.17 9.78 4.95
C HIS A 27 4.78 9.24 4.58
N THR A 28 4.70 7.98 4.14
CA THR A 28 3.43 7.33 3.81
C THR A 28 2.53 7.20 5.04
N ARG A 29 3.09 6.80 6.20
CA ARG A 29 2.35 6.70 7.46
C ARG A 29 1.90 8.06 7.99
N ASP A 30 2.79 9.05 7.91
CA ASP A 30 2.45 10.43 8.28
C ASP A 30 1.25 10.97 7.49
N LEU A 31 1.23 10.78 6.16
CA LEU A 31 0.09 11.18 5.33
C LEU A 31 -1.18 10.40 5.69
N TYR A 32 -1.06 9.10 5.96
CA TYR A 32 -2.20 8.27 6.35
C TYR A 32 -2.84 8.71 7.68
N GLN A 33 -2.00 9.13 8.63
CA GLN A 33 -2.41 9.53 9.98
C GLN A 33 -2.90 10.98 10.07
N GLN A 34 -2.90 11.73 8.97
CA GLN A 34 -3.55 13.05 8.92
C GLN A 34 -5.05 12.91 9.20
N PRO A 35 -5.68 13.89 9.89
CA PRO A 35 -7.10 13.85 10.22
C PRO A 35 -7.99 13.56 9.00
N GLY A 36 -8.86 12.55 9.11
CA GLY A 36 -9.80 12.15 8.07
C GLY A 36 -9.23 11.31 6.91
N ILE A 37 -7.91 11.15 6.77
CA ILE A 37 -7.34 10.40 5.64
C ILE A 37 -7.59 8.90 5.78
N ALA A 38 -7.39 8.32 6.97
CA ALA A 38 -7.55 6.89 7.19
C ALA A 38 -8.94 6.37 6.77
N GLU A 39 -9.99 7.15 6.99
CA GLU A 39 -11.38 6.85 6.63
C GLU A 39 -11.61 6.75 5.12
N THR A 40 -10.75 7.38 4.32
CA THR A 40 -10.84 7.37 2.84
C THR A 40 -10.17 6.15 2.21
N VAL A 41 -9.51 5.30 3.01
CA VAL A 41 -8.66 4.22 2.51
C VAL A 41 -9.25 2.85 2.86
N ASP A 42 -10.00 2.27 1.92
CA ASP A 42 -10.45 0.88 2.00
C ASP A 42 -9.52 -0.06 1.23
N MET A 43 -8.62 -0.75 1.94
CA MET A 43 -7.68 -1.71 1.33
C MET A 43 -8.34 -2.98 0.78
N LYS A 44 -9.52 -3.35 1.27
CA LYS A 44 -10.27 -4.48 0.74
C LYS A 44 -10.86 -4.10 -0.62
N HIS A 45 -11.46 -2.92 -0.72
CA HIS A 45 -11.98 -2.39 -1.98
C HIS A 45 -10.86 -2.20 -3.01
N ILE A 46 -9.75 -1.57 -2.62
CA ILE A 46 -8.58 -1.34 -3.48
C ILE A 46 -8.08 -2.66 -4.08
N ARG A 47 -7.73 -3.65 -3.25
CA ARG A 47 -7.18 -4.92 -3.76
C ARG A 47 -8.19 -5.65 -4.65
N LYS A 48 -9.46 -5.72 -4.23
CA LYS A 48 -10.51 -6.37 -5.03
C LYS A 48 -10.63 -5.72 -6.40
N HIS A 49 -10.66 -4.39 -6.49
CA HIS A 49 -10.80 -3.68 -7.76
C HIS A 49 -9.68 -4.07 -8.74
N TYR A 50 -8.42 -3.86 -8.36
CA TYR A 50 -7.29 -4.11 -9.28
C TYR A 50 -7.17 -5.58 -9.69
N TYR A 51 -7.22 -6.52 -8.73
CA TYR A 51 -7.00 -7.94 -9.04
C TYR A 51 -8.17 -8.59 -9.78
N SER A 52 -9.40 -8.04 -9.70
CA SER A 52 -10.58 -8.64 -10.37
C SER A 52 -11.00 -7.96 -11.67
N SER A 53 -10.75 -6.65 -11.84
CA SER A 53 -11.18 -5.90 -13.01
C SER A 53 -10.23 -6.03 -14.21
N GLU A 54 -8.94 -6.26 -13.99
CA GLU A 54 -7.92 -6.22 -15.04
C GLU A 54 -7.54 -7.62 -15.54
N GLU A 55 -8.45 -8.25 -16.27
CA GLU A 55 -8.29 -9.64 -16.76
C GLU A 55 -7.09 -9.85 -17.68
N SER A 56 -6.68 -8.83 -18.45
CA SER A 56 -5.48 -8.88 -19.28
C SER A 56 -4.18 -8.97 -18.46
N VAL A 57 -4.21 -8.52 -17.20
CA VAL A 57 -3.06 -8.55 -16.28
C VAL A 57 -3.15 -9.77 -15.35
N ASN A 58 -4.34 -10.09 -14.85
CA ASN A 58 -4.60 -11.18 -13.92
C ASN A 58 -5.81 -12.04 -14.36
N SER A 59 -5.58 -12.98 -15.29
CA SER A 59 -6.62 -13.86 -15.82
C SER A 59 -7.29 -14.75 -14.78
N THR A 60 -6.57 -15.11 -13.72
CA THR A 60 -7.10 -15.96 -12.64
C THR A 60 -8.05 -15.23 -11.70
N ARG A 61 -8.05 -13.89 -11.72
CA ARG A 61 -8.75 -13.01 -10.78
C ARG A 61 -8.48 -13.30 -9.29
N VAL A 62 -7.41 -14.03 -8.99
CA VAL A 62 -6.97 -14.27 -7.60
C VAL A 62 -6.51 -12.95 -7.00
N VAL A 63 -7.04 -12.62 -5.82
CA VAL A 63 -6.64 -11.44 -5.06
C VAL A 63 -5.49 -11.83 -4.13
N ALA A 64 -4.32 -11.25 -4.33
CA ALA A 64 -3.18 -11.51 -3.46
C ALA A 64 -3.45 -10.99 -2.03
N ILE A 65 -3.04 -11.76 -1.03
CA ILE A 65 -3.13 -11.37 0.39
C ILE A 65 -2.25 -10.13 0.64
N GLY A 66 -1.10 -10.03 -0.04
CA GLY A 66 -0.19 -8.89 0.10
C GLY A 66 0.55 -8.87 1.45
N PRO A 67 1.44 -7.89 1.66
CA PRO A 67 2.11 -7.70 2.94
C PRO A 67 1.16 -7.10 3.98
N GLU A 68 1.49 -7.32 5.26
CA GLU A 68 0.88 -6.55 6.34
C GLU A 68 1.38 -5.10 6.29
N LEU A 69 0.44 -4.15 6.29
CA LEU A 69 0.74 -2.72 6.17
C LEU A 69 0.33 -2.03 7.47
N ALA A 70 1.30 -1.85 8.36
CA ALA A 70 1.11 -1.26 9.67
C ALA A 70 1.04 0.29 9.60
N PHE A 71 0.05 0.82 8.88
CA PHE A 71 -0.07 2.26 8.65
C PHE A 71 -0.28 3.09 9.93
N ASN A 72 -0.82 2.46 10.97
CA ASN A 72 -1.10 3.08 12.27
C ASN A 72 0.08 3.03 13.25
N GLU A 73 1.21 2.40 12.87
CA GLU A 73 2.39 2.46 13.72
C GLU A 73 2.86 3.91 13.88
N PRO A 74 3.30 4.31 15.08
CA PRO A 74 3.85 5.64 15.30
C PRO A 74 4.95 5.94 14.28
N PHE A 75 4.86 7.09 13.63
CA PHE A 75 5.90 7.57 12.74
C PHE A 75 6.79 8.54 13.51
N GLY A 76 8.04 8.13 13.78
CA GLY A 76 9.01 8.93 14.51
C GLY A 76 9.61 10.06 13.66
N ARG A 77 8.77 10.95 13.10
CA ARG A 77 9.25 12.07 12.29
C ARG A 77 10.17 13.00 13.08
N GLU A 78 9.97 13.06 14.39
CA GLU A 78 10.82 13.76 15.38
C GLU A 78 12.30 13.37 15.28
N THR A 79 12.59 12.16 14.78
CA THR A 79 13.92 11.54 14.80
C THR A 79 14.58 11.44 13.43
N LEU A 80 13.92 11.91 12.37
CA LEU A 80 14.54 11.96 11.04
C LEU A 80 15.39 13.23 10.92
N PRO A 81 16.67 13.11 10.51
CA PRO A 81 17.58 14.25 10.38
C PRO A 81 17.15 15.26 9.30
#